data_AF-A0A5E7CY76-F1
#
_entry.id   AF-A0A5E7CY76-F1
#
_cell.length_a   1.000
_cell.length_b   1.000
_cell.length_c   1.000
_cell.angle_alpha   90.00
_cell.angle_beta   90.00
_cell.angle_gamma   90.00
#
_symmetry.space_group_name_H-M   'P 1'
#
loop_
_entity.id
_entity.type
_entity.pdbx_description
1 polymer ?
#
loop_
_entity_poly.entity_id
_entity_poly.type
_entity_poly.pdbx_seq_one_letter_code
_entity_poly.pdbx_strand_id
1 'polypeptide(L)'
;MPTQTAFALPATLSGAGALDKTFASAGKTQVYFAGSTSSMANGVAIDSQGRLLVAAKVGTPGGSRFGLARLLEDGSADLAFGNQGSVISQFEPGFEAMGGKVLILPDGCILLTGLHYENAHKTLPALALFDQQGKPVQGFGNNGRRVVRLPGNLSLGVRDGWLPPGVPGAEACDVCVQEDGRLLLLANHHFELADHVGLLMRLNPDGTLDDTFNGRGFVLVRHLLMNTWLSSLMVQRDGRILVGGSINFPEEGLLARYHSDGSLDDSFAVDGFMSFMAQERHAQVSQIIQQDNGDLHCFGSSRDPMHCMALKVHSNGRPDIHCNDGQPHLLGIGHSGCQWTAAQALADGRVLTVGATIGGVEADFILARYRPDGQLDEQFGNGTGWVRTRLGRSLDTATSLAVQDDGNIVVGGYSLDGNYRAIVARYLG
;
A
#
# COMPACT_ATOMS: atom_id res chain seq x y z
N MET A 1 9.34 -60.97 12.81
CA MET A 1 9.21 -59.73 12.01
C MET A 1 8.90 -58.61 12.97
N PRO A 2 9.83 -57.71 13.32
CA PRO A 2 9.49 -56.58 14.19
C PRO A 2 8.79 -55.51 13.34
N THR A 3 7.64 -55.06 13.80
CA THR A 3 6.93 -53.89 13.29
C THR A 3 7.75 -52.64 13.58
N GLN A 4 8.31 -52.03 12.53
CA GLN A 4 8.85 -50.67 12.59
C GLN A 4 7.67 -49.70 12.71
N THR A 5 7.39 -49.24 13.92
CA THR A 5 6.60 -48.04 14.15
C THR A 5 7.44 -46.85 13.70
N ALA A 6 7.15 -46.31 12.52
CA ALA A 6 7.69 -45.03 12.10
C ALA A 6 7.11 -43.95 13.03
N PHE A 7 7.93 -43.46 13.96
CA PHE A 7 7.64 -42.21 14.64
C PHE A 7 7.71 -41.10 13.60
N ALA A 8 6.55 -40.55 13.23
CA ALA A 8 6.53 -39.25 12.60
C ALA A 8 7.17 -38.27 13.59
N LEU A 9 8.29 -37.66 13.19
CA LEU A 9 8.85 -36.52 13.91
C LEU A 9 7.74 -35.46 13.99
N PRO A 10 7.53 -34.80 15.15
CA PRO A 10 6.59 -33.69 15.21
C PRO A 10 7.01 -32.68 14.14
N ALA A 11 6.05 -32.22 13.34
CA ALA A 11 6.26 -31.13 12.40
C ALA A 11 6.95 -30.01 13.17
N THR A 12 8.18 -29.66 12.79
CA THR A 12 8.86 -28.49 13.34
C THR A 12 7.92 -27.31 13.11
N LEU A 13 7.35 -26.76 14.19
CA LEU A 13 6.64 -25.49 14.13
C LEU A 13 7.60 -24.49 13.47
N SER A 14 7.30 -24.11 12.23
CA SER A 14 8.03 -23.06 11.56
C SER A 14 7.85 -21.79 12.40
N GLY A 15 8.94 -21.11 12.72
CA GLY A 15 8.85 -19.77 13.32
C GLY A 15 8.22 -18.74 12.38
N ALA A 16 7.87 -19.12 11.15
CA ALA A 16 7.31 -18.29 10.10
C ALA A 16 6.05 -17.56 10.57
N GLY A 17 6.10 -16.23 10.49
CA GLY A 17 5.06 -15.33 10.96
C GLY A 17 5.15 -14.98 12.45
N ALA A 18 6.09 -15.53 13.21
CA ALA A 18 6.37 -15.04 14.56
C ALA A 18 7.16 -13.72 14.50
N LEU A 19 6.98 -12.85 15.48
CA LEU A 19 7.82 -11.66 15.64
C LEU A 19 9.29 -12.08 15.83
N ASP A 20 10.18 -11.47 15.05
CA ASP A 20 11.62 -11.66 15.19
C ASP A 20 12.13 -10.90 16.41
N LYS A 21 12.33 -11.60 17.52
CA LYS A 21 12.76 -11.00 18.78
C LYS A 21 14.17 -10.40 18.74
N THR A 22 14.96 -10.65 17.69
CA THR A 22 16.30 -10.07 17.52
C THR A 22 16.28 -8.66 16.92
N PHE A 23 15.17 -8.27 16.29
CA PHE A 23 14.98 -6.93 15.75
C PHE A 23 14.62 -5.91 16.83
N ALA A 24 15.39 -4.84 16.94
CA ALA A 24 15.17 -3.73 17.86
C ALA A 24 14.73 -4.19 19.27
N SER A 25 13.58 -3.69 19.75
CA SER A 25 13.03 -4.08 21.05
C SER A 25 11.99 -5.19 20.88
N ALA A 26 12.44 -6.44 20.96
CA ALA A 26 11.60 -7.63 20.90
C ALA A 26 10.71 -7.72 19.64
N GLY A 27 11.26 -7.38 18.47
CA GLY A 27 10.60 -7.49 17.17
C GLY A 27 9.90 -6.23 16.69
N LYS A 28 10.00 -5.13 17.42
CA LYS A 28 9.42 -3.85 17.01
C LYS A 28 10.25 -2.65 17.44
N THR A 29 10.07 -1.56 16.70
CA THR A 29 10.69 -0.26 16.97
C THR A 29 9.69 0.85 16.70
N GLN A 30 9.76 1.92 17.50
CA GLN A 30 9.03 3.14 17.24
C GLN A 30 9.89 4.07 16.38
N VAL A 31 9.33 4.56 15.28
CA VAL A 31 10.03 5.50 14.40
C VAL A 31 9.96 6.90 15.00
N TYR A 32 11.13 7.45 15.31
CA TYR A 32 11.24 8.76 15.93
C TYR A 32 11.39 9.87 14.88
N PHE A 33 10.51 10.87 14.95
CA PHE A 33 10.59 12.11 14.20
C PHE A 33 10.76 13.26 15.20
N ALA A 34 11.92 13.93 15.17
CA ALA A 34 12.26 14.95 16.15
C ALA A 34 11.24 16.11 16.17
N GLY A 35 10.77 16.46 17.36
CA GLY A 35 9.78 17.53 17.55
C GLY A 35 8.34 17.19 17.12
N SER A 36 8.07 15.92 16.76
CA SER A 36 6.72 15.48 16.39
C SER A 36 5.78 15.34 17.59
N THR A 37 4.52 15.69 17.39
CA THR A 37 3.42 15.45 18.33
C THR A 37 2.76 14.10 18.09
N SER A 38 2.72 13.66 16.83
CA SER A 38 2.25 12.35 16.40
C SER A 38 2.98 11.89 15.14
N SER A 39 2.97 10.59 14.86
CA SER A 39 3.49 10.02 13.61
C SER A 39 2.66 8.80 13.20
N MET A 40 2.44 8.64 11.89
CA MET A 40 1.76 7.49 11.30
C MET A 40 2.57 7.00 10.10
N ALA A 41 3.16 5.81 10.17
CA ALA A 41 3.85 5.24 9.01
C ALA A 41 2.82 4.70 8.02
N ASN A 42 3.01 5.06 6.75
CA ASN A 42 2.12 4.69 5.65
C ASN A 42 2.82 3.81 4.60
N GLY A 43 4.15 3.92 4.48
CA GLY A 43 4.93 3.18 3.52
C GLY A 43 6.27 2.77 4.11
N VAL A 44 6.71 1.55 3.78
CA VAL A 44 8.07 1.06 4.08
C VAL A 44 8.74 0.53 2.82
N ALA A 45 10.04 0.74 2.72
CA ALA A 45 10.89 0.17 1.68
C ALA A 45 12.23 -0.26 2.27
N ILE A 46 12.91 -1.21 1.62
CA ILE A 46 14.23 -1.71 2.00
C ILE A 46 15.20 -1.34 0.89
N ASP A 47 16.31 -0.69 1.22
CA ASP A 47 17.36 -0.38 0.25
C ASP A 47 18.34 -1.53 0.03
N SER A 48 19.21 -1.38 -0.97
CA SER A 48 20.21 -2.39 -1.32
C SER A 48 21.26 -2.67 -0.23
N GLN A 49 21.26 -1.91 0.87
CA GLN A 49 22.10 -2.13 2.04
C GLN A 49 21.31 -2.75 3.20
N GLY A 50 20.06 -3.17 2.99
CA GLY A 50 19.19 -3.72 4.03
C GLY A 50 18.61 -2.66 4.99
N ARG A 51 18.82 -1.37 4.73
CA ARG A 51 18.29 -0.29 5.57
C ARG A 51 16.82 -0.05 5.24
N LEU A 52 16.06 0.37 6.25
CA LEU A 52 14.61 0.55 6.13
C LEU A 52 14.28 2.02 5.96
N LEU A 53 13.51 2.37 4.94
CA LEU A 53 12.92 3.69 4.76
C LEU A 53 11.46 3.68 5.20
N VAL A 54 11.04 4.73 5.91
CA VAL A 54 9.68 4.86 6.42
C VAL A 54 9.09 6.20 6.00
N ALA A 55 8.06 6.16 5.15
CA ALA A 55 7.22 7.32 4.82
C ALA A 55 6.08 7.46 5.84
N ALA A 56 5.83 8.69 6.30
CA ALA A 56 4.87 8.95 7.35
C ALA A 56 4.12 10.28 7.20
N LYS A 57 2.94 10.36 7.83
CA LYS A 57 2.35 11.63 8.25
C LYS A 57 2.86 11.99 9.64
N VAL A 58 3.45 13.16 9.79
CA VAL A 58 4.06 13.63 11.03
C VAL A 58 3.30 14.85 11.53
N GLY A 59 2.69 14.76 12.71
CA GLY A 59 2.09 15.90 13.40
C GLY A 59 3.17 16.79 14.02
N THR A 60 3.04 18.10 13.84
CA THR A 60 3.89 19.11 14.48
C THR A 60 3.03 20.21 15.09
N PRO A 61 3.56 21.08 15.96
CA PRO A 61 2.82 22.26 16.42
C PRO A 61 2.31 23.17 15.29
N GLY A 62 2.95 23.13 14.12
CA GLY A 62 2.57 23.90 12.93
C GLY A 62 1.71 23.14 11.90
N GLY A 63 1.03 22.07 12.32
CA GLY A 63 0.22 21.21 11.45
C GLY A 63 0.96 19.96 10.95
N SER A 64 0.30 19.15 10.13
CA SER A 64 0.90 17.91 9.60
C SER A 64 1.95 18.16 8.52
N ARG A 65 2.96 17.29 8.47
CA ARG A 65 4.10 17.30 7.54
C ARG A 65 4.30 15.89 6.99
N PHE A 66 4.90 15.78 5.82
CA PHE A 66 5.43 14.48 5.41
C PHE A 66 6.70 14.19 6.21
N GLY A 67 6.88 12.91 6.58
CA GLY A 67 8.08 12.38 7.20
C GLY A 67 8.72 11.32 6.32
N LEU A 68 10.03 11.33 6.25
CA LEU A 68 10.85 10.25 5.70
C LEU A 68 11.95 9.93 6.70
N ALA A 69 11.90 8.76 7.34
CA ALA A 69 12.93 8.30 8.27
C ALA A 69 13.72 7.15 7.67
N ARG A 70 14.97 6.97 8.11
CA ARG A 70 15.76 5.79 7.81
C ARG A 70 16.19 5.06 9.09
N LEU A 71 16.03 3.75 9.07
CA LEU A 71 16.49 2.83 10.10
C LEU A 71 17.56 1.91 9.51
N LEU A 72 18.45 1.43 10.37
CA LEU A 72 19.36 0.34 10.04
C LEU A 72 18.59 -0.99 10.01
N GLU A 73 19.24 -2.03 9.48
CA GLU A 73 18.68 -3.38 9.34
C GLU A 73 18.24 -3.99 10.69
N ASP A 74 18.87 -3.58 11.79
CA ASP A 74 18.53 -4.00 13.14
C ASP A 74 17.34 -3.24 13.77
N GLY A 75 16.81 -2.25 13.04
CA GLY A 75 15.67 -1.42 13.46
C GLY A 75 16.05 -0.20 14.32
N SER A 76 17.34 0.04 14.55
CA SER A 76 17.83 1.27 15.17
C SER A 76 17.82 2.43 14.16
N ALA A 77 17.78 3.68 14.65
CA ALA A 77 17.75 4.84 13.77
C ALA A 77 19.10 5.08 13.07
N ASP A 78 19.09 5.31 11.75
CA ASP A 78 20.29 5.76 11.03
C ASP A 78 20.44 7.27 11.15
N LEU A 79 21.14 7.72 12.21
CA LEU A 79 21.29 9.14 12.52
C LEU A 79 22.05 9.95 11.45
N ALA A 80 22.71 9.30 10.49
CA ALA A 80 23.40 9.97 9.39
C ALA A 80 22.44 10.42 8.27
N PHE A 81 21.19 9.96 8.27
CA PHE A 81 20.20 10.33 7.25
C PHE A 81 19.49 11.64 7.58
N GLY A 82 19.32 12.52 6.59
CA GLY A 82 18.58 13.77 6.74
C GLY A 82 19.07 14.60 7.92
N ASN A 83 18.15 14.96 8.82
CA ASN A 83 18.47 15.59 10.10
C ASN A 83 18.22 14.59 11.23
N GLN A 84 19.30 14.02 11.77
CA GLN A 84 19.27 13.05 12.88
C GLN A 84 18.36 11.84 12.61
N GLY A 85 18.44 11.30 11.38
CA GLY A 85 17.72 10.10 10.95
C GLY A 85 16.39 10.33 10.25
N SER A 86 15.97 11.58 10.06
CA SER A 86 14.72 11.87 9.37
C SER A 86 14.71 13.18 8.59
N VAL A 87 13.82 13.26 7.61
CA VAL A 87 13.39 14.47 6.91
C VAL A 87 11.94 14.72 7.29
N ILE A 88 11.64 15.90 7.81
CA ILE A 88 10.27 16.35 8.11
C ILE A 88 10.04 17.61 7.31
N SER A 89 9.10 17.60 6.37
CA SER A 89 8.87 18.75 5.50
C SER A 89 7.48 18.81 4.88
N GLN A 90 7.30 19.78 3.99
CA GLN A 90 6.07 20.07 3.26
C GLN A 90 6.37 20.13 1.77
N PHE A 91 5.39 19.85 0.92
CA PHE A 91 5.59 19.94 -0.54
C PHE A 91 5.74 21.39 -1.00
N GLU A 92 4.89 22.28 -0.50
CA GLU A 92 4.92 23.72 -0.76
C GLU A 92 4.90 24.51 0.56
N PRO A 93 5.53 25.70 0.62
CA PRO A 93 5.57 26.52 1.83
C PRO A 93 4.18 26.90 2.37
N GLY A 94 3.95 26.66 3.66
CA GLY A 94 2.74 27.09 4.36
C GLY A 94 1.59 26.07 4.35
N PHE A 95 1.76 24.93 3.67
CA PHE A 95 0.74 23.89 3.58
C PHE A 95 1.08 22.67 4.42
N GLU A 96 0.04 21.99 4.88
CA GLU A 96 0.20 20.69 5.51
C GLU A 96 0.48 19.59 4.49
N ALA A 97 1.05 18.48 4.95
CA ALA A 97 1.41 17.37 4.08
C ALA A 97 1.36 16.02 4.81
N MET A 98 1.31 14.95 4.02
CA MET A 98 1.43 13.56 4.43
C MET A 98 2.39 12.84 3.47
N GLY A 99 3.29 12.03 4.02
CA GLY A 99 3.99 10.99 3.24
C GLY A 99 3.15 9.72 3.22
N GLY A 100 2.92 9.18 2.03
CA GLY A 100 2.16 7.95 1.76
C GLY A 100 3.08 6.78 1.44
N LYS A 101 3.58 6.73 0.20
CA LYS A 101 4.46 5.65 -0.28
C LYS A 101 5.91 6.13 -0.41
N VAL A 102 6.85 5.20 -0.23
CA VAL A 102 8.27 5.42 -0.51
C VAL A 102 8.76 4.33 -1.45
N LEU A 103 9.51 4.74 -2.47
CA LEU A 103 10.17 3.88 -3.43
C LEU A 103 11.65 4.24 -3.52
N ILE A 104 12.47 3.25 -3.82
CA ILE A 104 13.89 3.44 -4.09
C ILE A 104 14.07 3.21 -5.59
N LEU A 105 14.56 4.24 -6.27
CA LEU A 105 14.78 4.22 -7.70
C LEU A 105 16.08 3.47 -8.03
N PRO A 106 16.26 3.00 -9.29
CA PRO A 106 17.46 2.26 -9.69
C PRO A 106 18.79 3.01 -9.48
N ASP A 107 18.77 4.34 -9.50
CA ASP A 107 19.93 5.20 -9.21
C ASP A 107 20.19 5.39 -7.70
N GLY A 108 19.35 4.79 -6.85
CA GLY A 108 19.37 4.91 -5.40
C GLY A 108 18.71 6.18 -4.86
N CYS A 109 18.14 7.03 -5.71
CA CYS A 109 17.30 8.13 -5.24
C CYS A 109 16.05 7.59 -4.55
N ILE A 110 15.54 8.34 -3.59
CA ILE A 110 14.38 7.99 -2.77
C ILE A 110 13.21 8.84 -3.23
N LEU A 111 12.21 8.20 -3.83
CA LEU A 111 10.96 8.85 -4.23
C LEU A 111 9.93 8.67 -3.11
N LEU A 112 9.46 9.77 -2.54
CA LEU A 112 8.33 9.80 -1.61
C LEU A 112 7.12 10.38 -2.33
N THR A 113 5.96 9.75 -2.18
CA THR A 113 4.68 10.30 -2.64
C THR A 113 3.73 10.43 -1.47
N GLY A 114 2.72 11.27 -1.63
CA GLY A 114 1.68 11.43 -0.64
C GLY A 114 0.75 12.57 -1.01
N LEU A 115 0.25 13.25 0.01
CA LEU A 115 -0.76 14.28 -0.16
C LEU A 115 -0.25 15.63 0.31
N HIS A 116 -0.42 16.62 -0.55
CA HIS A 116 -0.41 18.03 -0.22
C HIS A 116 -1.82 18.44 0.22
N TYR A 117 -1.96 19.11 1.36
CA TYR A 117 -3.25 19.56 1.85
C TYR A 117 -3.45 21.05 1.56
N GLU A 118 -4.20 21.35 0.51
CA GLU A 118 -4.57 22.72 0.10
C GLU A 118 -5.29 23.48 1.21
N ASN A 119 -6.15 22.77 1.95
CA ASN A 119 -6.89 23.29 3.08
C ASN A 119 -7.44 22.13 3.94
N ALA A 120 -8.42 22.42 4.79
CA ALA A 120 -9.05 21.43 5.68
C ALA A 120 -9.89 20.37 4.94
N HIS A 121 -10.20 20.57 3.66
CA HIS A 121 -11.15 19.75 2.90
C HIS A 121 -10.62 19.22 1.58
N LYS A 122 -9.49 19.74 1.09
CA LYS A 122 -8.96 19.42 -0.24
C LYS A 122 -7.52 18.92 -0.17
N THR A 123 -7.25 17.91 -0.98
CA THR A 123 -5.93 17.29 -1.13
C THR A 123 -5.47 17.35 -2.58
N LEU A 124 -4.16 17.30 -2.78
CA LEU A 124 -3.53 17.13 -4.08
C LEU A 124 -2.46 16.05 -3.98
N PRO A 125 -2.30 15.19 -4.99
CA PRO A 125 -1.21 14.25 -5.02
C PRO A 125 0.12 14.99 -5.20
N ALA A 126 1.13 14.56 -4.47
CA ALA A 126 2.43 15.22 -4.46
C ALA A 126 3.57 14.22 -4.31
N LEU A 127 4.74 14.60 -4.83
CA LEU A 127 5.96 13.81 -4.86
C LEU A 127 7.13 14.63 -4.34
N ALA A 128 8.08 13.96 -3.71
CA ALA A 128 9.37 14.52 -3.33
C ALA A 128 10.47 13.51 -3.66
N LEU A 129 11.55 13.97 -4.29
CA LEU A 129 12.70 13.16 -4.65
C LEU A 129 13.90 13.57 -3.81
N PHE A 130 14.53 12.60 -3.17
CA PHE A 130 15.70 12.78 -2.32
C PHE A 130 16.88 11.94 -2.81
N ASP A 131 18.09 12.40 -2.53
CA ASP A 131 19.28 11.57 -2.65
C ASP A 131 19.34 10.53 -1.52
N GLN A 132 20.36 9.67 -1.57
CA GLN A 132 20.61 8.64 -0.55
C GLN A 132 20.95 9.23 0.83
N GLN A 133 21.10 10.54 1.00
CA GLN A 133 21.36 11.20 2.28
C GLN A 133 20.12 11.97 2.77
N GLY A 134 19.02 11.94 2.04
CA GLY A 134 17.77 12.62 2.39
C GLY A 134 17.75 14.09 1.98
N LYS A 135 18.65 14.54 1.08
CA LYS A 135 18.63 15.90 0.54
C LYS A 135 17.76 15.96 -0.71
N PRO A 136 16.94 17.00 -0.91
CA PRO A 136 16.11 17.13 -2.10
C PRO A 136 16.93 17.20 -3.39
N VAL A 137 16.52 16.45 -4.41
CA VAL A 137 17.16 16.47 -5.74
C VAL A 137 16.67 17.69 -6.53
N GLN A 138 17.52 18.69 -6.71
CA GLN A 138 17.11 20.00 -7.25
C GLN A 138 16.48 19.95 -8.66
N GLY A 139 16.88 18.99 -9.49
CA GLY A 139 16.36 18.83 -10.85
C GLY A 139 14.95 18.26 -10.94
N PHE A 140 14.37 17.79 -9.83
CA PHE A 140 13.01 17.25 -9.79
C PHE A 140 12.02 18.31 -9.30
N GLY A 141 11.01 18.61 -10.11
CA GLY A 141 9.97 19.55 -9.73
C GLY A 141 10.48 20.95 -9.37
N ASN A 142 10.02 21.47 -8.25
CA ASN A 142 10.51 22.69 -7.60
C ASN A 142 11.43 22.29 -6.43
N ASN A 143 12.74 22.23 -6.69
CA ASN A 143 13.77 21.89 -5.70
C ASN A 143 13.54 20.54 -4.99
N GLY A 144 13.28 19.50 -5.78
CA GLY A 144 13.06 18.13 -5.31
C GLY A 144 11.62 17.82 -4.93
N ARG A 145 10.65 18.67 -5.26
CA ARG A 145 9.24 18.51 -4.87
C ARG A 145 8.28 18.89 -5.97
N ARG A 146 7.20 18.14 -6.13
CA ARG A 146 6.14 18.43 -7.10
C ARG A 146 4.78 18.21 -6.46
N VAL A 147 3.95 19.26 -6.42
CA VAL A 147 2.50 19.12 -6.28
C VAL A 147 1.92 18.99 -7.69
N VAL A 148 1.11 17.96 -7.91
CA VAL A 148 0.51 17.70 -9.22
C VAL A 148 -0.84 18.39 -9.27
N ARG A 149 -0.99 19.33 -10.20
CA ARG A 149 -2.22 20.08 -10.45
C ARG A 149 -2.58 19.86 -11.92
N LEU A 150 -3.74 19.26 -12.18
CA LEU A 150 -4.21 19.07 -13.54
C LEU A 150 -5.12 20.23 -13.99
N PRO A 151 -5.28 20.45 -15.31
CA PRO A 151 -6.19 21.46 -15.84
C PRO A 151 -7.62 21.33 -15.29
N GLY A 152 -8.28 22.46 -15.05
CA GLY A 152 -9.66 22.48 -14.54
C GLY A 152 -9.81 22.01 -13.09
N ASN A 153 -8.72 22.02 -12.30
CA ASN A 153 -8.67 21.52 -10.93
C ASN A 153 -8.97 20.02 -10.77
N LEU A 154 -8.88 19.27 -11.87
CA LEU A 154 -8.79 17.81 -11.82
C LEU A 154 -7.59 17.46 -10.92
N SER A 155 -7.68 16.39 -10.13
CA SER A 155 -6.77 15.98 -9.03
C SER A 155 -7.05 16.55 -7.62
N LEU A 156 -7.98 17.50 -7.46
CA LEU A 156 -8.44 17.88 -6.12
C LEU A 156 -9.22 16.73 -5.46
N GLY A 157 -8.61 16.08 -4.47
CA GLY A 157 -9.25 15.05 -3.65
C GLY A 157 -9.98 15.63 -2.45
N VAL A 158 -10.56 14.74 -1.63
CA VAL A 158 -11.17 15.09 -0.33
C VAL A 158 -10.15 14.88 0.77
N ARG A 159 -10.15 15.81 1.73
CA ARG A 159 -9.50 15.62 3.03
C ARG A 159 -10.60 15.37 4.05
N ASP A 160 -10.45 14.30 4.83
CA ASP A 160 -11.30 14.06 6.00
C ASP A 160 -10.41 13.99 7.25
N GLY A 161 -10.61 14.94 8.17
CA GLY A 161 -9.85 14.99 9.41
C GLY A 161 -10.16 13.84 10.38
N TRP A 162 -11.27 13.13 10.21
CA TRP A 162 -11.64 11.95 10.99
C TRP A 162 -11.05 10.66 10.44
N LEU A 163 -10.79 10.59 9.14
CA LEU A 163 -10.18 9.42 8.56
C LEU A 163 -8.69 9.40 8.92
N PRO A 164 -8.17 8.26 9.41
CA PRO A 164 -6.74 8.08 9.41
C PRO A 164 -6.22 8.20 7.96
N PRO A 165 -5.00 8.69 7.77
CA PRO A 165 -4.45 8.88 6.43
C PRO A 165 -4.22 7.54 5.75
N GLY A 166 -4.45 7.47 4.43
CA GLY A 166 -4.24 6.22 3.66
C GLY A 166 -5.37 5.20 3.79
N VAL A 167 -6.54 5.57 4.33
CA VAL A 167 -7.76 4.76 4.19
C VAL A 167 -8.05 4.58 2.69
N PRO A 168 -8.17 3.34 2.19
CA PRO A 168 -8.50 3.07 0.79
C PRO A 168 -9.70 3.90 0.33
N GLY A 169 -9.52 4.63 -0.77
CA GLY A 169 -10.53 5.50 -1.37
C GLY A 169 -10.33 7.01 -1.13
N ALA A 170 -10.64 7.53 0.06
CA ALA A 170 -10.76 8.99 0.26
C ALA A 170 -9.42 9.77 0.14
N GLU A 171 -8.35 9.24 0.73
CA GLU A 171 -7.00 9.85 0.75
C GLU A 171 -5.95 8.94 0.10
N ALA A 172 -6.34 8.17 -0.94
CA ALA A 172 -5.43 7.30 -1.66
C ALA A 172 -4.52 8.09 -2.62
N CYS A 173 -3.22 7.80 -2.52
CA CYS A 173 -2.18 8.27 -3.43
C CYS A 173 -1.14 7.16 -3.58
N ASP A 174 -1.01 6.61 -4.78
CA ASP A 174 -0.10 5.51 -5.07
C ASP A 174 0.79 5.85 -6.28
N VAL A 175 1.97 5.23 -6.35
CA VAL A 175 2.95 5.47 -7.39
C VAL A 175 3.62 4.17 -7.86
N CYS A 176 3.90 4.12 -9.15
CA CYS A 176 4.80 3.15 -9.78
C CYS A 176 5.76 3.85 -10.73
N VAL A 177 6.88 3.20 -11.00
CA VAL A 177 7.92 3.68 -11.94
C VAL A 177 7.93 2.73 -13.12
N GLN A 178 7.84 3.28 -14.34
CA GLN A 178 7.99 2.50 -15.57
C GLN A 178 9.48 2.30 -15.88
N GLU A 179 9.81 1.32 -16.73
CA GLU A 179 11.21 1.00 -17.09
C GLU A 179 11.97 2.19 -17.72
N ASP A 180 11.25 3.10 -18.38
CA ASP A 180 11.80 4.33 -18.97
C ASP A 180 12.01 5.47 -17.96
N GLY A 181 11.75 5.22 -16.68
CA GLY A 181 11.88 6.19 -15.59
C GLY A 181 10.68 7.13 -15.42
N ARG A 182 9.64 7.03 -16.26
CA ARG A 182 8.40 7.78 -16.06
C ARG A 182 7.66 7.29 -14.83
N LEU A 183 6.95 8.21 -14.19
CA LEU A 183 6.22 7.97 -12.95
C LEU A 183 4.73 7.86 -13.25
N LEU A 184 4.10 6.76 -12.89
CA LEU A 184 2.65 6.63 -12.88
C LEU A 184 2.14 6.95 -11.49
N LEU A 185 1.16 7.83 -11.40
CA LEU A 185 0.61 8.34 -10.16
C LEU A 185 -0.90 8.14 -10.15
N LEU A 186 -1.40 7.67 -9.02
CA LEU A 186 -2.81 7.44 -8.77
C LEU A 186 -3.31 8.42 -7.71
N ALA A 187 -4.49 9.00 -7.92
CA ALA A 187 -5.20 9.80 -6.93
C ALA A 187 -6.70 9.74 -7.18
N ASN A 188 -7.51 10.17 -6.20
CA ASN A 188 -8.95 10.32 -6.40
C ASN A 188 -9.34 11.80 -6.42
N HIS A 189 -10.16 12.18 -7.39
CA HIS A 189 -10.73 13.51 -7.51
C HIS A 189 -12.17 13.52 -7.02
N HIS A 190 -12.55 14.62 -6.39
CA HIS A 190 -13.91 14.85 -5.92
C HIS A 190 -14.50 16.11 -6.54
N PHE A 191 -15.57 15.89 -7.28
CA PHE A 191 -16.43 16.93 -7.81
C PHE A 191 -17.46 17.39 -6.76
N GLU A 192 -18.25 18.41 -7.09
CA GLU A 192 -19.39 18.81 -6.24
C GLU A 192 -20.48 17.70 -6.21
N LEU A 193 -21.33 17.69 -5.17
CA LEU A 193 -22.49 16.79 -5.05
C LEU A 193 -22.18 15.27 -4.99
N ALA A 194 -21.07 14.87 -4.37
CA ALA A 194 -20.68 13.46 -4.13
C ALA A 194 -20.35 12.65 -5.39
N ASP A 195 -19.91 13.32 -6.47
CA ASP A 195 -19.32 12.66 -7.64
C ASP A 195 -17.80 12.48 -7.44
N HIS A 196 -17.31 11.26 -7.68
CA HIS A 196 -15.92 10.85 -7.43
C HIS A 196 -15.33 10.10 -8.62
N VAL A 197 -14.05 10.35 -8.90
CA VAL A 197 -13.35 9.67 -9.98
C VAL A 197 -11.91 9.37 -9.64
N GLY A 198 -11.48 8.15 -9.96
CA GLY A 198 -10.09 7.76 -10.00
C GLY A 198 -9.33 8.46 -11.12
N LEU A 199 -8.14 8.95 -10.82
CA LEU A 199 -7.21 9.52 -11.77
C LEU A 199 -5.96 8.66 -11.85
N LEU A 200 -5.61 8.29 -13.08
CA LEU A 200 -4.30 7.75 -13.43
C LEU A 200 -3.55 8.81 -14.21
N MET A 201 -2.41 9.25 -13.70
CA MET A 201 -1.57 10.31 -14.27
C MET A 201 -0.20 9.74 -14.61
N ARG A 202 0.46 10.30 -15.64
CA ARG A 202 1.86 10.01 -15.92
C ARG A 202 2.70 11.28 -15.87
N LEU A 203 3.83 11.20 -15.18
CA LEU A 203 4.82 12.26 -15.09
C LEU A 203 6.14 11.81 -15.73
N ASN A 204 6.88 12.75 -16.27
CA ASN A 204 8.26 12.57 -16.69
C ASN A 204 9.19 12.40 -15.46
N PRO A 205 10.42 11.88 -15.65
CA PRO A 205 11.39 11.72 -14.56
C PRO A 205 11.72 13.01 -13.80
N ASP A 206 11.53 14.19 -14.42
CA ASP A 206 11.71 15.51 -13.80
C ASP A 206 10.48 15.99 -13.00
N GLY A 207 9.41 15.18 -12.97
CA GLY A 207 8.15 15.48 -12.30
C GLY A 207 7.21 16.40 -13.08
N THR A 208 7.48 16.72 -14.35
CA THR A 208 6.51 17.40 -15.22
C THR A 208 5.43 16.43 -15.72
N LEU A 209 4.24 16.91 -16.06
CA LEU A 209 3.18 16.08 -16.63
C LEU A 209 3.61 15.57 -18.02
N ASP A 210 3.41 14.28 -18.29
CA ASP A 210 3.73 13.71 -19.61
C ASP A 210 2.51 13.75 -20.53
N ASP A 211 2.39 14.83 -21.30
CA ASP A 211 1.26 15.05 -22.22
C ASP A 211 1.11 13.97 -23.32
N THR A 212 2.09 13.07 -23.51
CA THR A 212 1.96 11.94 -24.43
C THR A 212 1.07 10.82 -23.88
N PHE A 213 0.88 10.75 -22.57
CA PHE A 213 0.01 9.75 -21.94
C PHE A 213 -1.45 10.07 -22.18
N ASN A 214 -2.17 9.19 -22.87
CA ASN A 214 -3.56 9.38 -23.28
C ASN A 214 -3.79 10.74 -23.99
N GLY A 215 -2.74 11.27 -24.64
CA GLY A 215 -2.73 12.58 -25.30
C GLY A 215 -2.91 13.81 -24.41
N ARG A 216 -2.87 13.67 -23.08
CA ARG A 216 -3.12 14.77 -22.13
C ARG A 216 -2.48 14.64 -20.75
N GLY A 217 -1.68 13.59 -20.52
CA GLY A 217 -1.03 13.32 -19.24
C GLY A 217 -1.82 12.51 -18.23
N PHE A 218 -3.10 12.23 -18.47
CA PHE A 218 -3.94 11.50 -17.51
C PHE A 218 -5.16 10.82 -18.13
N VAL A 219 -5.73 9.91 -17.35
CA VAL A 219 -6.95 9.16 -17.61
C VAL A 219 -7.91 9.34 -16.43
N LEU A 220 -9.18 9.58 -16.74
CA LEU A 220 -10.28 9.46 -15.79
C LEU A 220 -10.76 8.02 -15.81
N VAL A 221 -10.52 7.27 -14.73
CA VAL A 221 -10.90 5.87 -14.62
C VAL A 221 -12.36 5.83 -14.19
N ARG A 222 -13.27 5.74 -15.15
CA ARG A 222 -14.72 5.75 -14.92
C ARG A 222 -15.38 4.77 -15.88
N HIS A 223 -16.30 3.97 -15.36
CA HIS A 223 -17.07 3.00 -16.13
C HIS A 223 -18.56 3.27 -15.93
N LEU A 224 -19.33 3.31 -17.03
CA LEU A 224 -20.79 3.55 -17.03
C LEU A 224 -21.26 4.77 -16.21
N LEU A 225 -20.46 5.84 -16.17
CA LEU A 225 -20.72 7.06 -15.40
C LEU A 225 -20.78 6.87 -13.87
N MET A 226 -20.26 5.75 -13.37
CA MET A 226 -20.30 5.40 -11.96
C MET A 226 -19.11 6.01 -11.21
N ASN A 227 -19.29 6.27 -9.91
CA ASN A 227 -18.22 6.73 -9.04
C ASN A 227 -17.15 5.65 -8.87
N THR A 228 -15.88 6.06 -8.92
CA THR A 228 -14.75 5.17 -8.73
C THR A 228 -13.82 5.71 -7.65
N TRP A 229 -13.31 4.81 -6.82
CA TRP A 229 -12.29 5.10 -5.81
C TRP A 229 -11.15 4.11 -5.99
N LEU A 230 -10.02 4.61 -6.46
CA LEU A 230 -8.86 3.78 -6.67
C LEU A 230 -7.96 3.75 -5.43
N SER A 231 -7.30 2.61 -5.22
CA SER A 231 -6.42 2.36 -4.08
C SER A 231 -5.11 1.67 -4.47
N SER A 232 -5.08 0.97 -5.62
CA SER A 232 -3.91 0.20 -6.07
C SER A 232 -3.52 0.56 -7.49
N LEU A 233 -2.23 0.74 -7.72
CA LEU A 233 -1.61 0.93 -9.02
C LEU A 233 -0.49 -0.09 -9.20
N MET A 234 -0.45 -0.75 -10.37
CA MET A 234 0.62 -1.68 -10.73
C MET A 234 0.96 -1.56 -12.22
N VAL A 235 2.25 -1.66 -12.54
CA VAL A 235 2.73 -1.89 -13.91
C VAL A 235 3.01 -3.39 -14.05
N GLN A 236 2.35 -4.03 -15.00
CA GLN A 236 2.58 -5.43 -15.35
C GLN A 236 3.92 -5.58 -16.08
N ARG A 237 4.50 -6.79 -16.07
CA ARG A 237 5.76 -7.10 -16.76
C ARG A 237 5.79 -6.81 -18.26
N ASP A 238 4.63 -6.74 -18.91
CA ASP A 238 4.49 -6.41 -20.33
C ASP A 238 4.29 -4.90 -20.58
N GLY A 239 4.41 -4.08 -19.54
CA GLY A 239 4.24 -2.62 -19.59
C GLY A 239 2.79 -2.15 -19.48
N ARG A 240 1.80 -3.04 -19.46
CA ARG A 240 0.40 -2.66 -19.20
C ARG A 240 0.23 -2.14 -17.78
N ILE A 241 -0.75 -1.28 -17.59
CA ILE A 241 -1.02 -0.62 -16.32
C ILE A 241 -2.34 -1.15 -15.79
N LEU A 242 -2.34 -1.61 -14.54
CA LEU A 242 -3.52 -2.10 -13.86
C LEU A 242 -3.83 -1.20 -12.66
N VAL A 243 -5.09 -0.79 -12.54
CA VAL A 243 -5.59 -0.05 -11.38
C VAL A 243 -6.68 -0.84 -10.68
N GLY A 244 -6.74 -0.71 -9.36
CA GLY A 244 -7.72 -1.39 -8.51
C GLY A 244 -8.35 -0.47 -7.48
N GLY A 245 -9.55 -0.82 -7.05
CA GLY A 245 -10.29 -0.05 -6.05
C GLY A 245 -11.72 -0.53 -5.85
N SER A 246 -12.64 0.41 -5.80
CA SER A 246 -14.09 0.16 -5.83
C SER A 246 -14.81 1.04 -6.84
N ILE A 247 -16.02 0.61 -7.22
CA ILE A 247 -16.94 1.30 -8.12
C ILE A 247 -18.36 1.24 -7.54
N ASN A 248 -19.18 2.27 -7.79
CA ASN A 248 -20.62 2.33 -7.50
C ASN A 248 -21.05 2.47 -6.02
N PHE A 249 -22.37 2.68 -5.84
CA PHE A 249 -23.14 2.47 -4.62
C PHE A 249 -24.36 1.56 -4.94
N PRO A 250 -24.44 0.30 -4.45
CA PRO A 250 -23.51 -0.38 -3.53
C PRO A 250 -22.09 -0.56 -4.11
N GLU A 251 -21.07 -0.55 -3.25
CA GLU A 251 -19.65 -0.59 -3.65
C GLU A 251 -19.25 -1.99 -4.14
N GLU A 252 -18.88 -2.10 -5.41
CA GLU A 252 -18.26 -3.29 -6.01
C GLU A 252 -16.75 -3.13 -6.08
N GLY A 253 -16.01 -4.23 -5.99
CA GLY A 253 -14.57 -4.25 -6.24
C GLY A 253 -14.32 -3.92 -7.71
N LEU A 254 -13.28 -3.14 -8.01
CA LEU A 254 -12.96 -2.69 -9.37
C LEU A 254 -11.53 -3.09 -9.75
N LEU A 255 -11.38 -3.59 -10.98
CA LEU A 255 -10.11 -3.63 -11.71
C LEU A 255 -10.30 -2.99 -13.09
N ALA A 256 -9.31 -2.22 -13.54
CA ALA A 256 -9.28 -1.68 -14.90
C ALA A 256 -7.86 -1.75 -15.46
N ARG A 257 -7.74 -2.09 -16.75
CA ARG A 257 -6.44 -2.21 -17.41
C ARG A 257 -6.27 -1.24 -18.56
N TYR A 258 -5.07 -0.67 -18.65
CA TYR A 258 -4.65 0.26 -19.68
C TYR A 258 -3.35 -0.22 -20.32
N HIS A 259 -3.13 0.16 -21.57
CA HIS A 259 -1.83 0.05 -22.22
C HIS A 259 -0.83 1.02 -21.61
N SER A 260 0.46 0.83 -21.90
CA SER A 260 1.55 1.66 -21.37
C SER A 260 1.40 3.14 -21.73
N ASP A 261 0.67 3.47 -22.80
CA ASP A 261 0.39 4.83 -23.25
C ASP A 261 -0.86 5.46 -22.62
N GLY A 262 -1.60 4.72 -21.80
CA GLY A 262 -2.81 5.20 -21.12
C GLY A 262 -4.11 4.97 -21.87
N SER A 263 -4.07 4.40 -23.08
CA SER A 263 -5.28 3.91 -23.75
C SER A 263 -5.86 2.70 -23.01
N LEU A 264 -7.18 2.54 -22.99
CA LEU A 264 -7.85 1.43 -22.32
C LEU A 264 -7.57 0.11 -23.05
N ASP A 265 -7.22 -0.95 -22.32
CA ASP A 265 -7.06 -2.30 -22.87
C ASP A 265 -8.41 -3.02 -22.86
N ASP A 266 -9.17 -2.88 -23.95
CA ASP A 266 -10.51 -3.45 -24.13
C ASP A 266 -10.54 -4.99 -24.11
N SER A 267 -9.39 -5.66 -24.25
CA SER A 267 -9.26 -7.11 -24.17
C SER A 267 -9.28 -7.66 -22.74
N PHE A 268 -9.18 -6.78 -21.73
CA PHE A 268 -9.26 -7.16 -20.33
C PHE A 268 -10.72 -7.25 -19.86
N ALA A 269 -11.10 -8.39 -19.30
CA ALA A 269 -12.44 -8.65 -18.76
C ALA A 269 -13.55 -8.25 -19.76
N VAL A 270 -14.36 -7.24 -19.42
CA VAL A 270 -15.40 -6.69 -20.30
C VAL A 270 -15.09 -5.22 -20.53
N ASP A 271 -14.78 -4.85 -21.77
CA ASP A 271 -14.46 -3.49 -22.19
C ASP A 271 -13.36 -2.82 -21.33
N GLY A 272 -12.37 -3.60 -20.89
CA GLY A 272 -11.25 -3.13 -20.08
C GLY A 272 -11.51 -3.03 -18.57
N PHE A 273 -12.72 -3.38 -18.12
CA PHE A 273 -13.13 -3.30 -16.72
C PHE A 273 -13.61 -4.65 -16.18
N MET A 274 -13.34 -4.87 -14.89
CA MET A 274 -13.94 -5.93 -14.11
C MET A 274 -14.53 -5.30 -12.83
N SER A 275 -15.82 -5.55 -12.58
CA SER A 275 -16.43 -5.30 -11.29
C SER A 275 -16.92 -6.60 -10.65
N PHE A 276 -16.93 -6.66 -9.31
CA PHE A 276 -17.36 -7.86 -8.60
C PHE A 276 -17.82 -7.58 -7.16
N MET A 277 -18.69 -8.44 -6.67
CA MET A 277 -19.10 -8.52 -5.26
C MET A 277 -18.38 -9.67 -4.58
N ALA A 278 -18.23 -9.61 -3.26
CA ALA A 278 -17.63 -10.69 -2.47
C ALA A 278 -18.72 -11.43 -1.68
N GLN A 279 -19.18 -12.57 -2.21
CA GLN A 279 -20.26 -13.37 -1.58
C GLN A 279 -21.51 -12.52 -1.25
N GLU A 280 -22.01 -11.79 -2.26
CA GLU A 280 -23.14 -10.84 -2.14
C GLU A 280 -22.89 -9.61 -1.26
N ARG A 281 -21.64 -9.40 -0.82
CA ARG A 281 -21.22 -8.22 -0.07
C ARG A 281 -20.46 -7.24 -0.94
N HIS A 282 -20.47 -5.97 -0.53
CA HIS A 282 -19.65 -4.95 -1.16
C HIS A 282 -18.18 -5.35 -1.07
N ALA A 283 -17.38 -4.92 -2.03
CA ALA A 283 -15.97 -5.27 -2.10
C ALA A 283 -15.10 -4.05 -2.40
N GLN A 284 -13.89 -4.05 -1.85
CA GLN A 284 -12.87 -3.05 -2.11
C GLN A 284 -11.53 -3.75 -2.35
N VAL A 285 -10.85 -3.39 -3.44
CA VAL A 285 -9.49 -3.83 -3.72
C VAL A 285 -8.52 -2.79 -3.14
N SER A 286 -7.63 -3.24 -2.25
CA SER A 286 -6.56 -2.43 -1.66
C SER A 286 -5.22 -2.65 -2.36
N GLN A 287 -4.96 -3.87 -2.84
CA GLN A 287 -3.70 -4.19 -3.53
C GLN A 287 -3.90 -5.27 -4.60
N ILE A 288 -3.21 -5.11 -5.73
CA ILE A 288 -3.12 -6.12 -6.79
C ILE A 288 -1.68 -6.60 -6.93
N ILE A 289 -1.50 -7.91 -7.08
CA ILE A 289 -0.21 -8.58 -7.21
C ILE A 289 -0.20 -9.45 -8.46
N GLN A 290 0.78 -9.25 -9.34
CA GLN A 290 1.00 -10.13 -10.48
C GLN A 290 1.85 -11.35 -10.08
N GLN A 291 1.36 -12.54 -10.38
CA GLN A 291 2.07 -13.82 -10.28
C GLN A 291 3.00 -14.04 -11.48
N ASP A 292 3.97 -14.95 -11.38
CA ASP A 292 4.95 -15.22 -12.46
C ASP A 292 4.32 -15.72 -13.76
N ASN A 293 3.21 -16.46 -13.65
CA ASN A 293 2.43 -16.91 -14.80
C ASN A 293 1.58 -15.80 -15.44
N GLY A 294 1.60 -14.59 -14.88
CA GLY A 294 0.85 -13.43 -15.34
C GLY A 294 -0.54 -13.27 -14.70
N ASP A 295 -1.03 -14.26 -13.96
CA ASP A 295 -2.27 -14.15 -13.19
C ASP A 295 -2.15 -13.07 -12.11
N LEU A 296 -3.29 -12.65 -11.58
CA LEU A 296 -3.44 -11.54 -10.66
C LEU A 296 -4.07 -12.06 -9.37
N HIS A 297 -3.48 -11.69 -8.23
CA HIS A 297 -4.08 -11.83 -6.92
C HIS A 297 -4.52 -10.45 -6.44
N CYS A 298 -5.79 -10.31 -6.11
CA CYS A 298 -6.40 -9.07 -5.64
C CYS A 298 -6.74 -9.22 -4.16
N PHE A 299 -6.28 -8.28 -3.34
CA PHE A 299 -6.49 -8.27 -1.89
C PHE A 299 -7.19 -7.00 -1.46
N GLY A 300 -7.99 -7.11 -0.41
CA GLY A 300 -8.65 -5.96 0.21
C GLY A 300 -9.65 -6.40 1.26
N SER A 301 -10.89 -5.92 1.16
CA SER A 301 -11.93 -6.25 2.12
C SER A 301 -13.33 -6.29 1.53
N SER A 302 -14.23 -7.03 2.20
CA SER A 302 -15.68 -6.84 2.05
C SER A 302 -16.18 -5.67 2.90
N ARG A 303 -17.41 -5.21 2.68
CA ARG A 303 -18.15 -4.38 3.66
C ARG A 303 -19.37 -5.14 4.21
N ASP A 304 -19.75 -4.79 5.43
CA ASP A 304 -20.99 -5.22 6.09
C ASP A 304 -21.25 -6.74 6.13
N PRO A 305 -20.45 -7.53 6.89
CA PRO A 305 -19.32 -7.12 7.72
C PRO A 305 -17.99 -7.08 6.95
N MET A 306 -17.02 -6.34 7.50
CA MET A 306 -15.67 -6.25 6.95
C MET A 306 -14.86 -7.52 7.24
N HIS A 307 -14.57 -8.29 6.20
CA HIS A 307 -13.62 -9.39 6.23
C HIS A 307 -12.47 -9.10 5.27
N CYS A 308 -11.31 -9.68 5.56
CA CYS A 308 -10.20 -9.71 4.63
C CYS A 308 -10.62 -10.46 3.36
N MET A 309 -10.28 -9.92 2.19
CA MET A 309 -10.68 -10.50 0.91
C MET A 309 -9.45 -10.88 0.08
N ALA A 310 -9.49 -12.04 -0.55
CA ALA A 310 -8.57 -12.46 -1.60
C ALA A 310 -9.34 -12.99 -2.81
N LEU A 311 -8.96 -12.57 -4.02
CA LEU A 311 -9.51 -13.06 -5.29
C LEU A 311 -8.36 -13.35 -6.25
N LYS A 312 -8.42 -14.49 -6.95
CA LYS A 312 -7.50 -14.83 -8.02
C LYS A 312 -8.18 -14.64 -9.38
N VAL A 313 -7.51 -13.93 -10.26
CA VAL A 313 -8.00 -13.57 -11.60
C VAL A 313 -6.91 -13.92 -12.61
N HIS A 314 -7.29 -14.48 -13.74
CA HIS A 314 -6.34 -14.68 -14.83
C HIS A 314 -5.83 -13.36 -15.39
N SER A 315 -4.70 -13.43 -16.10
CA SER A 315 -4.13 -12.28 -16.80
C SER A 315 -5.10 -11.62 -17.80
N ASN A 316 -6.17 -12.28 -18.23
CA ASN A 316 -7.20 -11.69 -19.10
C ASN A 316 -8.37 -11.03 -18.34
N GLY A 317 -8.35 -11.00 -17.01
CA GLY A 317 -9.40 -10.39 -16.20
C GLY A 317 -10.58 -11.31 -15.87
N ARG A 318 -10.52 -12.60 -16.23
CA ARG A 318 -11.54 -13.58 -15.82
C ARG A 318 -11.18 -14.21 -14.47
N PRO A 319 -12.12 -14.38 -13.52
CA PRO A 319 -11.85 -15.10 -12.28
C PRO A 319 -11.33 -16.52 -12.52
N ASP A 320 -10.38 -16.96 -11.71
CA ASP A 320 -9.85 -18.34 -11.77
C ASP A 320 -10.84 -19.30 -11.10
N ILE A 321 -11.60 -20.05 -11.91
CA ILE A 321 -12.61 -21.00 -11.41
C ILE A 321 -12.03 -22.16 -10.60
N HIS A 322 -10.73 -22.43 -10.70
CA HIS A 322 -10.08 -23.48 -9.91
C HIS A 322 -9.69 -22.99 -8.52
N CYS A 323 -9.77 -21.68 -8.27
CA CYS A 323 -9.53 -21.05 -6.99
C CYS A 323 -10.86 -20.53 -6.42
N ASN A 324 -11.40 -21.24 -5.42
CA ASN A 324 -12.66 -20.87 -4.75
C ASN A 324 -13.84 -20.67 -5.71
N ASP A 325 -13.94 -21.52 -6.74
CA ASP A 325 -14.99 -21.45 -7.78
C ASP A 325 -15.04 -20.08 -8.52
N GLY A 326 -13.91 -19.36 -8.56
CA GLY A 326 -13.81 -18.03 -9.16
C GLY A 326 -14.44 -16.93 -8.30
N GLN A 327 -14.75 -17.22 -7.04
CA GLN A 327 -15.32 -16.25 -6.09
C GLN A 327 -14.26 -15.67 -5.16
N PRO A 328 -14.44 -14.43 -4.68
CA PRO A 328 -13.62 -13.89 -3.61
C PRO A 328 -13.72 -14.75 -2.34
N HIS A 329 -12.56 -15.12 -1.79
CA HIS A 329 -12.46 -15.76 -0.49
C HIS A 329 -12.45 -14.69 0.61
N LEU A 330 -13.35 -14.84 1.58
CA LEU A 330 -13.46 -13.97 2.75
C LEU A 330 -12.87 -14.64 3.98
N LEU A 331 -11.81 -14.04 4.52
CA LEU A 331 -11.16 -14.47 5.76
C LEU A 331 -11.62 -13.60 6.92
N GLY A 332 -12.23 -14.23 7.92
CA GLY A 332 -12.49 -13.62 9.23
C GLY A 332 -11.33 -13.88 10.19
N ILE A 333 -10.94 -12.86 10.98
CA ILE A 333 -9.90 -12.97 12.01
C ILE A 333 -10.50 -12.68 13.39
N GLY A 334 -10.92 -13.75 14.07
CA GLY A 334 -11.63 -13.65 15.34
C GLY A 334 -13.04 -13.05 15.18
N HIS A 335 -13.46 -12.22 16.14
CA HIS A 335 -14.80 -11.59 16.15
C HIS A 335 -14.81 -10.14 15.65
N SER A 336 -13.63 -9.59 15.32
CA SER A 336 -13.50 -8.24 14.80
C SER A 336 -13.66 -8.26 13.28
N GLY A 337 -14.10 -7.14 12.72
CA GLY A 337 -13.88 -6.90 11.30
C GLY A 337 -12.38 -6.93 10.97
N CYS A 338 -12.02 -7.08 9.71
CA CYS A 338 -10.62 -7.06 9.29
C CYS A 338 -10.49 -6.65 7.83
N GLN A 339 -9.33 -6.13 7.46
CA GLN A 339 -9.02 -5.76 6.09
C GLN A 339 -7.55 -5.94 5.77
N TRP A 340 -7.24 -6.23 4.50
CA TRP A 340 -5.89 -6.09 3.96
C TRP A 340 -5.66 -4.67 3.46
N THR A 341 -4.48 -4.13 3.77
CA THR A 341 -4.02 -2.79 3.35
C THR A 341 -2.92 -2.88 2.31
N ALA A 342 -2.02 -3.85 2.43
CA ALA A 342 -0.92 -4.06 1.50
C ALA A 342 -0.64 -5.54 1.27
N ALA A 343 -0.03 -5.84 0.12
CA ALA A 343 0.44 -7.16 -0.24
C ALA A 343 1.75 -7.07 -1.04
N GLN A 344 2.54 -8.14 -1.03
CA GLN A 344 3.78 -8.28 -1.79
C GLN A 344 4.01 -9.73 -2.21
N ALA A 345 4.41 -9.96 -3.47
CA ALA A 345 4.84 -11.27 -3.95
C ALA A 345 6.24 -11.63 -3.41
N LEU A 346 6.42 -12.91 -3.12
CA LEU A 346 7.71 -13.53 -2.81
C LEU A 346 8.31 -14.17 -4.07
N ALA A 347 9.62 -14.40 -4.06
CA ALA A 347 10.35 -14.98 -5.19
C ALA A 347 9.92 -16.41 -5.55
N ASP A 348 9.21 -17.10 -4.66
CA ASP A 348 8.67 -18.45 -4.87
C ASP A 348 7.19 -18.44 -5.32
N GLY A 349 6.64 -17.26 -5.64
CA GLY A 349 5.25 -17.05 -6.05
C GLY A 349 4.25 -16.94 -4.90
N ARG A 350 4.63 -17.21 -3.65
CA ARG A 350 3.75 -16.93 -2.51
C ARG A 350 3.49 -15.43 -2.39
N VAL A 351 2.42 -15.05 -1.70
CA VAL A 351 2.08 -13.65 -1.46
C VAL A 351 1.92 -13.41 0.03
N LEU A 352 2.54 -12.36 0.54
CA LEU A 352 2.31 -11.86 1.89
C LEU A 352 1.31 -10.72 1.85
N THR A 353 0.41 -10.67 2.84
CA THR A 353 -0.57 -9.59 3.00
C THR A 353 -0.55 -9.07 4.42
N VAL A 354 -0.58 -7.75 4.61
CA VAL A 354 -0.72 -7.12 5.93
C VAL A 354 -1.96 -6.26 6.01
N GLY A 355 -2.43 -6.02 7.24
CA GLY A 355 -3.58 -5.18 7.49
C GLY A 355 -3.90 -5.05 8.97
N ALA A 356 -5.17 -4.81 9.28
CA ALA A 356 -5.62 -4.64 10.64
C ALA A 356 -6.96 -5.33 10.91
N THR A 357 -7.17 -5.74 12.16
CA THR A 357 -8.53 -5.96 12.68
C THR A 357 -9.21 -4.62 12.98
N ILE A 358 -10.52 -4.53 12.77
CA ILE A 358 -11.33 -3.31 12.85
C ILE A 358 -12.60 -3.61 13.67
N GLY A 359 -13.12 -2.63 14.42
CA GLY A 359 -14.43 -2.75 15.07
C GLY A 359 -14.38 -3.11 16.55
N GLY A 360 -13.84 -2.21 17.36
CA GLY A 360 -13.81 -2.27 18.82
C GLY A 360 -12.96 -1.15 19.42
N VAL A 361 -12.62 -1.26 20.71
CA VAL A 361 -11.63 -0.39 21.39
C VAL A 361 -10.17 -0.77 21.06
N GLU A 362 -9.97 -1.86 20.31
CA GLU A 362 -8.66 -2.42 19.99
C GLU A 362 -8.60 -2.87 18.53
N ALA A 363 -7.47 -2.58 17.85
CA ALA A 363 -7.14 -3.06 16.52
C ALA A 363 -5.72 -3.66 16.58
N ASP A 364 -5.48 -4.77 15.90
CA ASP A 364 -4.20 -5.46 15.91
C ASP A 364 -3.65 -5.59 14.49
N PHE A 365 -2.32 -5.67 14.38
CA PHE A 365 -1.67 -6.03 13.12
C PHE A 365 -2.08 -7.45 12.74
N ILE A 366 -2.40 -7.65 11.48
CA ILE A 366 -2.61 -8.96 10.90
C ILE A 366 -1.68 -9.13 9.70
N LEU A 367 -1.17 -10.35 9.53
CA LEU A 367 -0.30 -10.75 8.42
C LEU A 367 -0.73 -12.14 7.97
N ALA A 368 -0.83 -12.39 6.67
CA ALA A 368 -1.10 -13.73 6.13
C ALA A 368 -0.18 -14.05 4.97
N ARG A 369 -0.06 -15.35 4.68
CA ARG A 369 0.64 -15.84 3.50
C ARG A 369 -0.29 -16.70 2.66
N TYR A 370 -0.29 -16.44 1.36
CA TYR A 370 -1.04 -17.18 0.36
C TYR A 370 -0.09 -17.91 -0.57
N ARG A 371 -0.46 -19.11 -0.98
CA ARG A 371 0.21 -19.89 -2.02
C ARG A 371 -0.11 -19.35 -3.42
N PRO A 372 0.68 -19.72 -4.46
CA PRO A 372 0.39 -19.34 -5.85
C PRO A 372 -0.98 -19.83 -6.38
N ASP A 373 -1.55 -20.85 -5.75
CA ASP A 373 -2.89 -21.36 -6.05
C ASP A 373 -4.02 -20.46 -5.51
N GLY A 374 -3.68 -19.41 -4.74
CA GLY A 374 -4.63 -18.48 -4.13
C GLY A 374 -5.16 -18.91 -2.76
N GLN A 375 -4.73 -20.07 -2.24
CA GLN A 375 -5.13 -20.59 -0.93
C GLN A 375 -4.19 -20.10 0.18
N LEU A 376 -4.67 -20.07 1.43
CA LEU A 376 -3.83 -19.74 2.60
C LEU A 376 -2.73 -20.79 2.81
N ASP A 377 -1.51 -20.33 3.08
CA ASP A 377 -0.35 -21.20 3.34
C ASP A 377 -0.30 -21.67 4.80
N GLU A 378 -0.77 -22.88 5.06
CA GLU A 378 -0.77 -23.51 6.39
C GLU A 378 0.63 -23.68 7.01
N GLN A 379 1.72 -23.52 6.26
CA GLN A 379 3.08 -23.50 6.83
C GLN A 379 3.43 -22.17 7.52
N PHE A 380 2.51 -21.20 7.52
CA PHE A 380 2.67 -19.89 8.14
C PHE A 380 1.76 -19.75 9.37
N GLY A 381 2.22 -19.03 10.39
CA GLY A 381 1.39 -18.70 11.55
C GLY A 381 0.98 -19.90 12.40
N ASN A 382 1.83 -20.92 12.51
CA ASN A 382 1.55 -22.17 13.25
C ASN A 382 0.32 -22.94 12.73
N GLY A 383 0.12 -23.02 11.41
CA GLY A 383 -0.95 -23.83 10.81
C GLY A 383 -2.14 -23.03 10.29
N THR A 384 -2.32 -21.78 10.72
CA THR A 384 -3.49 -20.96 10.36
C THR A 384 -3.36 -20.25 9.02
N GLY A 385 -2.13 -20.10 8.51
CA GLY A 385 -1.81 -19.27 7.35
C GLY A 385 -1.83 -17.75 7.61
N TRP A 386 -2.11 -17.34 8.84
CA TRP A 386 -2.14 -15.93 9.25
C TRP A 386 -1.76 -15.76 10.71
N VAL A 387 -1.26 -14.58 11.06
CA VAL A 387 -0.90 -14.18 12.43
C VAL A 387 -1.59 -12.88 12.79
N ARG A 388 -1.91 -12.74 14.07
CA ARG A 388 -2.45 -11.52 14.67
C ARG A 388 -1.52 -11.09 15.80
N THR A 389 -1.08 -9.84 15.75
CA THR A 389 -0.10 -9.29 16.69
C THR A 389 -0.63 -8.00 17.31
N ARG A 390 -0.76 -8.02 18.63
CA ARG A 390 -1.01 -6.81 19.41
C ARG A 390 0.30 -6.10 19.72
N LEU A 391 0.46 -4.88 19.23
CA LEU A 391 1.65 -4.06 19.47
C LEU A 391 1.45 -3.11 20.64
N GLY A 392 0.25 -2.55 20.79
CA GLY A 392 -0.11 -1.58 21.82
C GLY A 392 -1.33 -1.99 22.65
N ARG A 393 -1.90 -1.01 23.37
CA ARG A 393 -3.13 -1.17 24.15
C ARG A 393 -4.39 -0.72 23.41
N SER A 394 -4.26 -0.15 22.21
CA SER A 394 -5.38 0.41 21.46
C SER A 394 -5.29 0.06 19.97
N LEU A 395 -5.43 1.04 19.08
CA LEU A 395 -5.56 0.81 17.65
C LEU A 395 -4.19 0.66 16.98
N ASP A 396 -3.85 -0.56 16.56
CA ASP A 396 -2.70 -0.87 15.72
C ASP A 396 -3.15 -1.10 14.28
N THR A 397 -2.53 -0.42 13.31
CA THR A 397 -2.80 -0.59 11.88
C THR A 397 -1.51 -0.80 11.10
N ALA A 398 -1.39 -1.95 10.43
CA ALA A 398 -0.35 -2.18 9.44
C ALA A 398 -0.77 -1.55 8.11
N THR A 399 0.13 -0.79 7.49
CA THR A 399 -0.15 -0.03 6.25
C THR A 399 0.70 -0.47 5.08
N SER A 400 1.87 -1.05 5.34
CA SER A 400 2.84 -1.45 4.31
C SER A 400 3.69 -2.61 4.79
N LEU A 401 4.18 -3.42 3.86
CA LEU A 401 5.24 -4.40 4.12
C LEU A 401 6.37 -4.28 3.10
N ALA A 402 7.52 -4.81 3.48
CA ALA A 402 8.67 -5.05 2.63
C ALA A 402 9.35 -6.36 3.07
N VAL A 403 10.00 -7.08 2.16
CA VAL A 403 10.66 -8.37 2.45
C VAL A 403 12.16 -8.21 2.29
N GLN A 404 12.91 -8.63 3.31
CA GLN A 404 14.38 -8.64 3.30
C GLN A 404 14.92 -9.84 2.51
N ASP A 405 16.18 -9.78 2.09
CA ASP A 405 16.83 -10.84 1.30
C ASP A 405 16.92 -12.18 2.05
N ASP A 406 16.93 -12.15 3.39
CA ASP A 406 16.89 -13.33 4.25
C ASP A 406 15.47 -13.94 4.41
N GLY A 407 14.48 -13.34 3.76
CA GLY A 407 13.07 -13.73 3.82
C GLY A 407 12.29 -13.12 4.98
N ASN A 408 12.93 -12.38 5.90
CA ASN A 408 12.22 -11.72 6.98
C ASN A 408 11.32 -10.60 6.45
N ILE A 409 10.23 -10.38 7.18
CA ILE A 409 9.13 -9.53 6.74
C ILE A 409 9.12 -8.29 7.62
N VAL A 410 9.38 -7.13 7.02
CA VAL A 410 9.31 -5.82 7.67
C VAL A 410 7.92 -5.24 7.44
N VAL A 411 7.20 -4.92 8.51
CA VAL A 411 5.86 -4.37 8.47
C VAL A 411 5.86 -2.98 9.09
N GLY A 412 5.43 -1.98 8.31
CA GLY A 412 5.23 -0.62 8.77
C GLY A 412 3.77 -0.32 9.08
N GLY A 413 3.57 0.55 10.06
CA GLY A 413 2.24 0.99 10.43
C GLY A 413 2.26 1.96 11.60
N TYR A 414 1.17 2.01 12.34
CA TYR A 414 1.08 2.88 13.52
C TYR A 414 0.27 2.24 14.64
N SER A 415 0.53 2.73 15.85
CA SER A 415 -0.19 2.38 17.07
C SER A 415 -0.72 3.66 17.72
N LEU A 416 -1.94 3.61 18.26
CA LEU A 416 -2.51 4.68 19.05
C LEU A 416 -2.22 4.42 20.55
N ASP A 417 -1.43 5.27 21.19
CA ASP A 417 -1.27 5.27 22.66
C ASP A 417 -1.20 6.71 23.18
N GLY A 418 -2.38 7.27 23.44
CA GLY A 418 -2.59 8.71 23.66
C GLY A 418 -2.45 9.54 22.37
N ASN A 419 -1.39 9.33 21.60
CA ASN A 419 -1.17 9.88 20.26
C ASN A 419 -0.75 8.77 19.30
N TYR A 420 -0.99 8.96 17.99
CA TYR A 420 -0.47 8.05 16.97
C TYR A 420 1.05 8.04 16.96
N ARG A 421 1.63 6.83 16.92
CA ARG A 421 3.08 6.58 16.80
C ARG A 421 3.34 5.65 15.63
N ALA A 422 4.25 6.04 14.75
CA ALA A 422 4.77 5.20 13.69
C ALA A 422 5.57 4.02 14.28
N ILE A 423 5.25 2.81 13.86
CA ILE A 423 5.88 1.56 14.31
C ILE A 423 6.38 0.79 13.10
N VAL A 424 7.53 0.14 13.25
CA VAL A 424 8.01 -0.91 12.36
C VAL A 424 8.18 -2.18 13.18
N ALA A 425 7.66 -3.29 12.67
CA ALA A 425 7.80 -4.62 13.24
C ALA A 425 8.46 -5.56 12.24
N ARG A 426 9.23 -6.54 12.73
CA ARG A 426 9.82 -7.58 11.89
C ARG A 426 9.29 -8.95 12.28
N TYR A 427 8.95 -9.74 11.28
CA TYR A 427 8.47 -11.11 11.41
C TYR A 427 9.40 -12.07 10.65
N LEU A 428 9.46 -13.31 11.13
CA LEU A 428 10.19 -14.37 10.45
C LEU A 428 9.45 -14.81 9.18
N GLY A 429 10.22 -15.03 8.11
CA GLY A 429 9.76 -15.52 6.81
C GLY A 429 9.27 -16.96 6.81
#